data_AF-A0A7S3T7C8-F1
#
_entry.id   AF-A0A7S3T7C8-F1
#
_cell.length_a   1.000
_cell.length_b   1.000
_cell.length_c   1.000
_cell.angle_alpha   90.00
_cell.angle_beta   90.00
_cell.angle_gamma   90.00
#
_symmetry.space_group_name_H-M   'P 1'
#
loop_
_entity.id
_entity.type
_entity.pdbx_description
1 polymer ?
#
loop_
_entity_poly.entity_id
_entity_poly.type
_entity_poly.pdbx_seq_one_letter_code
_entity_poly.pdbx_strand_id
1 'polypeptide(L)'
;KEFEASHGTVADMWHAHLRGEETSLNPLGLVEALFGAMNHAAALSHSGPEIPELTAKLRKAIHSLMVAGQGTRDLCGPEGLTTEQFIDAVAAHIDAPIAVPADAHVEPVVDDKDVDEEALHALFNELDEDKNG
;
A
#
# COMPACT_ATOMS: atom_id res chain seq x y z
N LYS A 1 -24.29 -5.87 1.06
CA LYS A 1 -23.13 -5.98 0.14
C LYS A 1 -21.94 -6.46 0.96
N GLU A 2 -21.12 -7.34 0.41
CA GLU A 2 -19.89 -7.83 1.03
C GLU A 2 -18.68 -7.22 0.31
N PHE A 3 -17.56 -7.08 1.03
CA PHE A 3 -16.32 -6.49 0.55
C PHE A 3 -15.14 -7.29 1.11
N GLU A 4 -14.15 -7.57 0.28
CA GLU A 4 -12.95 -8.33 0.64
C GLU A 4 -11.71 -7.74 -0.04
N ALA A 5 -10.53 -8.03 0.52
CA ALA A 5 -9.26 -7.78 -0.16
C ALA A 5 -9.00 -8.90 -1.19
N SER A 6 -8.31 -8.59 -2.28
CA SER A 6 -8.02 -9.57 -3.34
C SER A 6 -6.81 -10.48 -3.07
N HIS A 7 -6.21 -10.39 -1.87
CA HIS A 7 -5.11 -11.24 -1.45
C HIS A 7 -5.54 -12.22 -0.35
N GLY A 8 -4.79 -13.32 -0.21
CA GLY A 8 -5.01 -14.31 0.86
C GLY A 8 -4.46 -13.88 2.21
N THR A 9 -4.20 -14.85 3.10
CA THR A 9 -3.75 -14.62 4.48
C THR A 9 -2.26 -14.28 4.63
N VAL A 10 -1.51 -14.22 3.53
CA VAL A 10 -0.08 -13.86 3.51
C VAL A 10 0.75 -14.74 4.46
N ALA A 11 0.70 -16.06 4.19
CA ALA A 11 1.21 -17.10 5.09
C ALA A 11 2.73 -17.04 5.32
N ASP A 12 3.48 -16.54 4.35
CA ASP A 12 4.91 -16.26 4.42
C ASP A 12 5.22 -15.19 5.48
N MET A 13 4.54 -14.03 5.43
CA MET A 13 4.67 -12.99 6.46
C MET A 13 4.17 -13.47 7.82
N TRP A 14 3.14 -14.33 7.86
CA TRP A 14 2.69 -14.95 9.11
C TRP A 14 3.79 -15.80 9.76
N HIS A 15 4.49 -16.64 8.99
CA HIS A 15 5.62 -17.40 9.52
C HIS A 15 6.79 -16.50 9.94
N ALA A 16 7.07 -15.42 9.22
CA ALA A 16 8.07 -14.42 9.62
C ALA A 16 7.72 -13.79 10.98
N HIS A 17 6.47 -13.38 11.14
CA HIS A 17 5.95 -12.88 12.42
C HIS A 17 6.11 -13.90 13.56
N LEU A 18 5.81 -15.18 13.33
CA LEU A 18 6.01 -16.24 14.34
C LEU A 18 7.48 -16.44 14.74
N ARG A 19 8.43 -16.08 13.88
CA ARG A 19 9.87 -16.09 14.18
C ARG A 19 10.34 -14.80 14.88
N GLY A 20 9.47 -13.82 15.07
CA GLY A 20 9.82 -12.50 15.61
C GLY A 20 10.53 -11.60 14.59
N GLU A 21 10.43 -11.91 13.31
CA GLU A 21 10.95 -11.07 12.23
C GLU A 21 9.98 -9.92 11.96
N GLU A 22 10.53 -8.78 11.52
CA GLU A 22 9.71 -7.66 11.10
C GLU A 22 8.92 -7.99 9.82
N THR A 23 7.67 -7.52 9.77
CA THR A 23 6.81 -7.65 8.59
C THR A 23 6.40 -6.28 8.08
N SER A 24 6.00 -6.19 6.82
CA SER A 24 5.50 -4.95 6.20
C SER A 24 4.35 -5.28 5.27
N LEU A 25 3.25 -5.77 5.85
CA LEU A 25 2.03 -6.08 5.12
C LEU A 25 1.31 -4.79 4.75
N ASN A 26 1.08 -4.57 3.46
CA ASN A 26 0.26 -3.46 2.98
C ASN A 26 -1.23 -3.67 3.32
N PRO A 27 -1.85 -2.84 4.16
CA PRO A 27 -3.24 -3.04 4.58
C PRO A 27 -4.26 -2.41 3.62
N LEU A 28 -3.85 -1.80 2.51
CA LEU A 28 -4.74 -0.97 1.67
C LEU A 28 -5.98 -1.73 1.19
N GLY A 29 -5.82 -2.95 0.68
CA GLY A 29 -6.93 -3.76 0.20
C GLY A 29 -7.93 -4.13 1.31
N LEU A 30 -7.42 -4.49 2.48
CA LEU A 30 -8.25 -4.83 3.66
C LEU A 30 -9.01 -3.61 4.18
N VAL A 31 -8.34 -2.46 4.22
CA VAL A 31 -8.92 -1.22 4.74
C VAL A 31 -9.98 -0.66 3.80
N GLU A 32 -9.77 -0.70 2.48
CA GLU A 32 -10.80 -0.30 1.51
C GLU A 32 -12.03 -1.22 1.56
N ALA A 33 -11.84 -2.52 1.77
CA ALA A 33 -12.95 -3.44 1.99
C ALA A 33 -13.74 -3.07 3.25
N LEU A 34 -13.05 -2.79 4.35
CA LEU A 34 -13.66 -2.35 5.61
C LEU A 34 -14.42 -1.03 5.46
N PHE A 35 -13.84 -0.03 4.77
CA PHE A 35 -14.51 1.24 4.50
C PHE A 35 -15.75 1.06 3.64
N GLY A 36 -15.68 0.20 2.62
CA GLY A 36 -16.83 -0.15 1.79
C GLY A 36 -17.96 -0.76 2.63
N ALA A 37 -17.64 -1.69 3.52
CA ALA A 37 -18.60 -2.32 4.42
C ALA A 37 -19.22 -1.31 5.40
N MET A 38 -18.41 -0.49 6.06
CA MET A 38 -18.86 0.54 7.00
C MET A 38 -19.78 1.57 6.34
N ASN A 39 -19.39 2.07 5.17
CA ASN A 39 -20.19 3.07 4.44
C ASN A 39 -21.49 2.48 3.91
N HIS A 40 -21.47 1.23 3.44
CA HIS A 40 -22.69 0.54 3.04
C HIS A 40 -23.63 0.30 4.23
N ALA A 41 -23.09 -0.13 5.37
CA ALA A 41 -23.87 -0.31 6.59
C ALA A 41 -24.51 1.01 7.06
N ALA A 42 -23.73 2.11 7.09
CA ALA A 42 -24.23 3.42 7.47
C ALA A 42 -25.35 3.93 6.53
N ALA A 43 -25.24 3.64 5.23
CA ALA A 43 -26.28 3.97 4.26
C ALA A 43 -27.58 3.18 4.50
N LEU A 44 -27.47 1.90 4.89
CA LEU A 44 -28.63 1.05 5.22
C LEU A 44 -29.28 1.42 6.55
N SER A 45 -28.49 1.84 7.55
CA SER A 45 -29.00 2.24 8.86
C SER A 45 -29.55 3.68 8.90
N HIS A 46 -29.51 4.40 7.78
CA HIS A 46 -29.83 5.83 7.71
C HIS A 46 -29.07 6.66 8.76
N SER A 47 -27.83 6.25 9.05
CA SER A 47 -26.96 6.93 9.99
C SER A 47 -26.45 8.26 9.43
N GLY A 48 -26.02 9.15 10.33
CA GLY A 48 -25.43 10.44 9.96
C GLY A 48 -24.10 10.32 9.19
N PRO A 49 -23.50 11.46 8.80
CA PRO A 49 -22.29 11.49 7.96
C PRO A 49 -21.02 11.03 8.69
N GLU A 50 -21.09 10.74 9.99
CA GLU A 50 -19.96 10.41 10.87
C GLU A 50 -19.08 9.26 10.33
N ILE A 51 -19.71 8.19 9.83
CA ILE A 51 -19.00 7.02 9.29
C ILE A 51 -18.34 7.34 7.92
N PRO A 52 -19.06 7.91 6.93
CA PRO A 52 -18.44 8.41 5.70
C PRO A 52 -17.30 9.41 5.94
N GLU A 53 -17.45 10.32 6.91
CA GLU A 53 -16.42 11.31 7.24
C GLU A 53 -15.17 10.65 7.87
N LEU A 54 -15.36 9.71 8.80
CA LEU A 54 -14.26 8.96 9.40
C LEU A 54 -13.48 8.16 8.35
N THR A 55 -14.17 7.42 7.49
CA THR A 55 -13.51 6.62 6.45
C THR A 55 -12.79 7.50 5.43
N ALA A 56 -13.34 8.67 5.08
CA ALA A 56 -12.68 9.64 4.21
C ALA A 56 -11.40 10.22 4.84
N LYS A 57 -11.41 10.54 6.14
CA LYS A 57 -10.21 10.98 6.88
C LYS A 57 -9.13 9.92 6.90
N LEU A 58 -9.49 8.68 7.26
CA LEU A 58 -8.54 7.55 7.29
C LEU A 58 -7.93 7.29 5.90
N ARG A 59 -8.76 7.23 4.86
CA ARG A 59 -8.29 7.06 3.47
C ARG A 59 -7.29 8.14 3.08
N LYS A 60 -7.59 9.41 3.42
CA LYS A 60 -6.69 10.53 3.15
C LYS A 60 -5.35 10.37 3.89
N ALA A 61 -5.38 10.03 5.18
CA ALA A 61 -4.15 9.83 5.97
C ALA A 61 -3.27 8.71 5.40
N ILE A 62 -3.87 7.55 5.07
CA ILE A 62 -3.19 6.39 4.46
C ILE A 62 -2.51 6.81 3.15
N HIS A 63 -3.25 7.43 2.24
CA HIS A 63 -2.69 7.86 0.95
C HIS A 63 -1.60 8.92 1.12
N SER A 64 -1.80 9.90 2.00
CA SER A 64 -0.80 10.95 2.26
C SER A 64 0.51 10.37 2.80
N LEU A 65 0.45 9.39 3.69
CA LEU A 65 1.63 8.71 4.22
C LEU A 65 2.36 7.91 3.14
N MET A 66 1.62 7.14 2.33
CA MET A 66 2.21 6.37 1.24
C MET A 66 2.94 7.26 0.22
N VAL A 67 2.33 8.37 -0.19
CA VAL A 67 2.99 9.31 -1.13
C VAL A 67 4.17 10.04 -0.48
N ALA A 68 4.14 10.27 0.84
CA ALA A 68 5.25 10.85 1.58
C ALA A 68 6.41 9.86 1.85
N GLY A 69 6.36 8.64 1.30
CA GLY A 69 7.38 7.61 1.52
C GLY A 69 7.28 6.91 2.89
N GLN A 70 6.21 7.17 3.65
CA GLN A 70 5.93 6.59 4.96
C GLN A 70 4.87 5.48 4.86
N GLY A 71 4.89 4.73 3.75
CA GLY A 71 4.07 3.54 3.53
C GLY A 71 4.81 2.25 3.86
N THR A 72 4.20 1.12 3.51
CA THR A 72 4.80 -0.21 3.62
C THR A 72 5.87 -0.44 2.54
N ARG A 73 6.77 -1.39 2.78
CA ARG A 73 8.00 -1.61 2.00
C ARG A 73 7.74 -2.01 0.55
N ASP A 74 6.59 -2.61 0.25
CA ASP A 74 6.16 -2.93 -1.11
C ASP A 74 5.92 -1.69 -1.97
N LEU A 75 5.52 -0.55 -1.36
CA LEU A 75 5.28 0.71 -2.06
C LEU A 75 6.40 1.73 -1.89
N CYS A 76 7.08 1.72 -0.74
CA CYS A 76 8.08 2.72 -0.38
C CYS A 76 9.53 2.19 -0.41
N GLY A 77 9.72 0.94 -0.81
CA GLY A 77 11.04 0.30 -0.88
C GLY A 77 11.61 -0.07 0.49
N PRO A 78 12.94 -0.34 0.58
CA PRO A 78 13.59 -0.84 1.79
C PRO A 78 13.43 0.06 3.01
N GLU A 79 13.34 1.38 2.80
CA GLU A 79 13.15 2.39 3.86
C GLU A 79 11.68 2.50 4.32
N GLY A 80 10.78 1.71 3.72
CA GLY A 80 9.38 1.65 4.11
C GLY A 80 9.17 1.11 5.53
N LEU A 81 8.02 1.47 6.10
CA LEU A 81 7.65 1.15 7.47
C LEU A 81 7.27 -0.34 7.63
N THR A 82 7.47 -0.88 8.82
CA THR A 82 6.85 -2.15 9.22
C THR A 82 5.32 -2.02 9.31
N THR A 83 4.61 -3.15 9.37
CA THR A 83 3.15 -3.19 9.50
C THR A 83 2.68 -2.34 10.69
N GLU A 84 3.33 -2.52 11.85
CA GLU A 84 3.01 -1.84 13.10
C GLU A 84 3.33 -0.35 13.04
N GLN A 85 4.51 0.02 12.53
CA GLN A 85 4.90 1.42 12.37
C GLN A 85 3.97 2.17 11.42
N PHE A 86 3.50 1.51 10.35
CA PHE A 86 2.54 2.11 9.43
C PHE A 86 1.19 2.39 10.09
N ILE A 87 0.69 1.45 10.90
CA ILE A 87 -0.55 1.64 11.68
C ILE A 87 -0.39 2.80 12.66
N ASP A 88 0.73 2.87 13.38
CA ASP A 88 1.02 3.96 14.31
C ASP A 88 1.11 5.32 13.58
N ALA A 89 1.73 5.35 12.40
CA ALA A 89 1.82 6.55 11.58
C ALA A 89 0.43 7.03 11.11
N VAL A 90 -0.43 6.12 10.68
CA VAL A 90 -1.82 6.44 10.29
C VAL A 90 -2.60 6.99 11.49
N ALA A 91 -2.47 6.35 12.66
CA ALA A 91 -3.14 6.80 13.88
C ALA A 91 -2.69 8.21 14.29
N ALA A 92 -1.41 8.53 14.14
CA ALA A 92 -0.87 9.85 14.45
C ALA A 92 -1.34 10.96 13.48
N HIS A 93 -1.70 10.62 12.24
CA HIS A 93 -2.00 11.59 11.17
C HIS A 93 -3.46 11.58 10.70
N ILE A 94 -4.35 10.85 11.38
CA ILE A 94 -5.77 10.78 11.03
C ILE A 94 -6.48 12.15 11.08
N ASP A 95 -6.15 12.98 12.07
CA ASP A 95 -6.74 14.30 12.26
C ASP A 95 -5.89 15.43 11.65
N ALA A 96 -4.63 15.15 11.36
CA ALA A 96 -3.68 16.10 10.77
C ALA A 96 -2.87 15.42 9.64
N PRO A 97 -3.46 15.31 8.43
CA PRO A 97 -2.78 14.68 7.30
C PRO A 97 -1.51 15.46 6.91
N ILE A 98 -0.48 14.72 6.54
CA ILE A 98 0.80 15.30 6.10
C ILE A 98 0.61 16.02 4.77
N ALA A 99 1.32 17.14 4.60
CA ALA A 99 1.40 17.83 3.32
C ALA A 99 2.18 16.98 2.32
N VAL A 100 1.54 16.61 1.22
CA VAL A 100 2.17 15.87 0.12
C VAL A 100 2.67 16.89 -0.91
N PRO A 101 3.97 16.90 -1.26
CA PRO A 101 4.50 17.74 -2.32
C PRO A 101 3.80 17.44 -3.66
N ALA A 102 3.45 18.48 -4.43
CA ALA A 102 2.76 18.31 -5.71
C ALA A 102 3.64 17.63 -6.79
N ASP A 103 4.95 17.61 -6.56
CA ASP A 103 6.02 17.06 -7.39
C ASP A 103 6.62 15.77 -6.83
N ALA A 104 5.92 15.09 -5.91
CA ALA A 104 6.36 13.81 -5.38
C ALA A 104 6.48 12.77 -6.52
N HIS A 105 7.71 12.41 -6.84
CA HIS A 105 8.05 11.33 -7.77
C HIS A 105 8.47 10.09 -6.96
N VAL A 106 7.93 8.94 -7.34
CA VAL A 106 8.34 7.63 -6.82
C VAL A 106 9.12 6.93 -7.91
N GLU A 107 10.40 6.67 -7.65
CA GLU A 107 11.19 5.78 -8.49
C GLU A 107 10.84 4.33 -8.10
N PRO A 108 10.46 3.48 -9.06
CA PRO A 108 10.17 2.09 -8.77
C PRO A 108 11.44 1.39 -8.27
N VAL A 109 11.37 0.80 -7.08
CA VAL A 109 12.44 -0.06 -6.59
C VAL A 109 12.23 -1.45 -7.18
N VAL A 110 13.13 -1.87 -8.05
CA VAL A 110 13.17 -3.23 -8.59
C VAL A 110 14.08 -4.05 -7.68
N ASP A 111 13.61 -5.20 -7.20
CA ASP A 111 14.52 -6.21 -6.63
C ASP A 111 15.09 -7.02 -7.80
N ASP A 112 16.36 -6.76 -8.15
CA ASP A 112 17.05 -7.39 -9.29
C ASP A 112 17.04 -8.93 -9.24
N LYS A 113 16.71 -9.52 -8.08
CA LYS A 113 16.64 -10.98 -7.92
C LYS A 113 15.40 -11.63 -8.52
N ASP A 114 14.35 -10.85 -8.78
CA ASP A 114 13.07 -11.36 -9.27
C ASP A 114 12.88 -11.18 -10.80
N VAL A 115 13.82 -10.49 -11.45
CA VAL A 115 13.81 -10.26 -12.90
C VAL A 115 14.95 -11.05 -13.54
N ASP A 116 14.61 -11.88 -14.52
CA ASP A 116 15.61 -12.51 -15.39
C ASP A 116 16.15 -11.46 -16.36
N GLU A 117 17.13 -10.68 -15.90
CA GLU A 117 17.74 -9.62 -16.69
C GLU A 117 18.38 -10.16 -17.97
N GLU A 118 18.92 -11.37 -17.95
CA GLU A 118 19.52 -11.99 -19.14
C GLU A 118 18.46 -12.23 -20.22
N ALA A 119 17.31 -12.80 -19.84
CA ALA A 119 16.18 -12.99 -20.75
C ALA A 119 15.59 -11.66 -21.22
N LEU A 120 15.47 -10.66 -20.34
CA LEU A 120 14.97 -9.33 -20.68
C LEU A 120 15.89 -8.62 -21.67
N HIS A 121 17.20 -8.65 -21.43
CA HIS A 121 18.20 -8.08 -22.34
C HIS A 121 18.26 -8.84 -23.66
N ALA A 122 18.09 -10.16 -23.66
CA ALA A 122 18.00 -10.95 -24.89
C ALA A 122 16.79 -10.53 -25.73
N LEU A 123 15.62 -10.40 -25.11
CA LEU A 123 14.40 -9.91 -25.77
C LEU A 123 14.57 -8.47 -26.29
N PHE A 124 15.13 -7.58 -25.48
CA PHE A 124 15.39 -6.20 -25.87
C PHE A 124 16.31 -6.16 -27.10
N ASN A 125 17.42 -6.88 -27.08
CA ASN A 125 18.38 -6.92 -28.19
C ASN A 125 17.82 -7.58 -29.46
N GLU A 126 16.85 -8.49 -29.33
CA GLU A 126 16.14 -9.05 -30.48
C GLU A 126 15.21 -8.02 -31.14
N LEU A 127 14.54 -7.19 -30.33
CA LEU A 127 13.58 -6.19 -30.79
C LEU A 127 14.22 -4.84 -31.15
N ASP A 128 15.42 -4.56 -30.64
CA ASP A 128 16.22 -3.37 -30.93
C ASP A 128 16.91 -3.49 -32.30
N GLU A 129 16.10 -3.33 -33.37
CA GLU A 129 16.57 -3.45 -34.76
C GLU A 129 17.62 -2.38 -35.13
N ASP A 130 17.57 -1.19 -34.52
CA ASP A 130 18.51 -0.10 -34.82
C ASP A 130 19.73 -0.05 -33.90
N LYS A 131 19.76 -0.91 -32.86
CA LYS A 131 20.89 -1.14 -31.95
C LYS A 131 21.31 0.10 -31.19
N ASN A 132 20.37 1.01 -30.91
CA ASN A 132 20.67 2.28 -30.28
C ASN A 132 20.60 2.26 -28.74
N GLY A 133 20.11 1.17 -28.15
CA GLY A 133 19.97 1.01 -26.70
C GLY A 133 18.93 1.93 -26.09
#